data_AF-A0A392SQ40-F1
#
_entry.id   AF-A0A392SQ40-F1
#
_cell.length_a   1.000
_cell.length_b   1.000
_cell.length_c   1.000
_cell.angle_alpha   90.00
_cell.angle_beta   90.00
_cell.angle_gamma   90.00
#
_symmetry.space_group_name_H-M   'P 1'
#
loop_
_entity.id
_entity.type
_entity.pdbx_description
1 polymer ?
#
loop_
_entity_poly.entity_id
_entity_poly.type
_entity_poly.pdbx_seq_one_letter_code
_entity_poly.pdbx_strand_id
1 'polypeptide(L)' 'MKFNFGLLKLRPEKMVDFESLKVIEFYVEDLYIKQGWKRYFDMLNGPIYSRLVKEFWMKAEVFDEVSARMEEEEMIRKN' A
#
# COMPACT_ATOMS: atom_id res chain seq x y z
N MET A 1 -3.17 21.03 5.82
CA MET A 1 -1.81 20.68 5.38
C MET A 1 -1.85 20.28 3.90
N LYS A 2 -1.05 20.90 3.01
CA LYS A 2 -0.96 20.44 1.61
C LYS A 2 0.05 19.30 1.56
N PHE A 3 -0.46 18.09 1.41
CA PHE A 3 0.35 16.88 1.36
C PHE A 3 0.94 16.68 -0.03
N ASN A 4 2.26 16.56 -0.13
CA ASN A 4 2.93 16.21 -1.39
C ASN A 4 2.96 14.68 -1.55
N PHE A 5 2.04 14.13 -2.35
CA PHE A 5 1.94 12.70 -2.65
C PHE A 5 3.19 12.10 -3.34
N GLY A 6 4.05 12.94 -3.91
CA GLY A 6 5.31 12.52 -4.53
C GLY A 6 6.37 12.04 -3.53
N LEU A 7 6.23 12.38 -2.24
CA LEU A 7 7.17 11.97 -1.20
C LEU A 7 7.04 10.49 -0.81
N LEU A 8 5.85 9.89 -1.00
CA LEU A 8 5.59 8.49 -0.68
C LEU A 8 5.66 7.63 -1.95
N LYS A 9 6.58 6.64 -1.93
CA LYS A 9 6.68 5.61 -2.95
C LYS A 9 5.96 4.35 -2.49
N LEU A 10 4.83 4.04 -3.13
CA LEU A 10 4.09 2.82 -2.85
C LEU A 10 4.82 1.62 -3.46
N ARG A 11 4.92 0.52 -2.71
CA ARG A 11 5.41 -0.78 -3.17
C ARG A 11 4.31 -1.81 -2.98
N PRO A 12 3.35 -1.90 -3.92
CA PRO A 12 2.31 -2.91 -3.82
C PRO A 12 2.88 -4.29 -4.13
N GLU A 13 2.47 -5.29 -3.36
CA GLU A 13 2.72 -6.69 -3.66
C GLU A 13 1.58 -7.20 -4.55
N LYS A 14 1.94 -7.82 -5.67
CA LYS A 14 0.99 -8.44 -6.60
C LYS A 14 1.09 -9.94 -6.45
N MET A 15 -0.05 -10.62 -6.40
CA MET A 15 -0.10 -12.07 -6.35
C MET A 15 0.43 -12.70 -7.66
N VAL A 16 0.22 -12.02 -8.78
CA VAL A 16 0.80 -12.37 -10.09
C VAL A 16 1.54 -11.16 -10.65
N ASP A 17 2.87 -11.23 -10.67
CA ASP A 17 3.75 -10.14 -11.12
C ASP A 17 4.62 -10.54 -12.31
N PHE A 18 4.04 -10.40 -13.51
CA PHE A 18 4.78 -10.65 -14.76
C PHE A 18 5.93 -9.68 -14.99
N GLU A 19 5.89 -8.46 -14.42
CA GLU A 19 6.99 -7.50 -14.55
C GLU A 19 8.24 -7.98 -13.81
N SER A 20 8.07 -8.52 -12.61
CA SER A 20 9.19 -9.11 -11.86
C SER A 20 9.77 -10.33 -12.58
N LEU A 21 8.93 -11.16 -13.20
CA LEU A 21 9.39 -12.29 -14.02
C LEU A 21 10.13 -11.82 -15.29
N LYS A 22 9.68 -10.73 -15.90
CA LYS A 22 10.34 -10.14 -17.07
C LYS A 22 11.75 -9.63 -16.76
N VAL A 23 11.97 -9.06 -15.57
CA VAL A 23 13.29 -8.60 -15.11
C VAL A 23 14.31 -9.74 -15.03
N ILE A 24 13.87 -10.98 -14.77
CA ILE A 24 14.71 -12.17 -14.76
C ILE A 24 14.68 -12.93 -16.11
N GLU A 25 14.30 -12.25 -17.19
CA GLU A 25 14.22 -12.78 -18.55
C GLU A 25 13.23 -13.96 -18.72
N PHE A 26 12.22 -14.05 -17.84
CA PHE A 26 11.20 -15.08 -17.89
C PHE A 26 9.88 -14.54 -18.45
N TYR A 27 9.62 -14.81 -19.73
CA TYR A 27 8.50 -14.26 -20.49
C TYR A 27 7.37 -15.29 -20.69
N VAL A 28 6.45 -15.39 -19.73
CA VAL A 28 5.32 -16.35 -19.79
C VAL A 28 3.94 -15.71 -19.83
N GLU A 29 3.84 -14.39 -19.66
CA GLU A 29 2.57 -13.67 -19.60
C GLU A 29 1.66 -13.97 -20.80
N ASP A 30 2.22 -13.89 -22.02
CA ASP A 30 1.51 -14.16 -23.26
C ASP A 30 0.85 -15.55 -23.32
N LEU A 31 1.48 -16.56 -22.72
CA LEU A 31 0.94 -17.93 -22.72
C LEU A 31 -0.36 -17.99 -21.93
N TYR A 32 -0.44 -17.30 -20.79
CA TYR A 32 -1.64 -17.29 -19.96
C TYR A 32 -2.72 -16.35 -20.48
N ILE A 33 -2.32 -15.21 -21.07
CA ILE A 33 -3.27 -14.28 -21.70
C ILE A 33 -3.98 -14.98 -22.87
N LYS A 34 -3.25 -15.73 -23.72
CA LYS A 34 -3.83 -16.51 -24.83
C LYS A 34 -4.80 -17.60 -24.36
N GLN A 35 -4.61 -18.13 -23.15
CA GLN A 35 -5.53 -19.08 -22.52
C GLN A 35 -6.75 -18.41 -21.87
N GLY A 36 -6.86 -17.07 -21.91
CA GLY A 36 -8.00 -16.33 -21.36
C GLY A 36 -7.91 -15.99 -19.86
N TRP A 37 -6.75 -16.18 -19.22
CA TRP A 37 -6.59 -16.03 -17.76
C TRP A 37 -6.46 -14.57 -17.29
N LYS A 38 -6.33 -13.61 -18.22
CA LYS A 38 -6.07 -12.20 -17.90
C LYS A 38 -7.04 -11.66 -16.84
N ARG A 39 -8.35 -11.89 -17.00
CA ARG A 39 -9.38 -11.40 -16.08
C ARG A 39 -9.23 -11.99 -14.67
N TYR A 40 -8.80 -13.25 -14.57
CA TYR A 40 -8.57 -13.91 -13.29
C TYR A 40 -7.36 -13.29 -12.57
N PHE A 41 -6.27 -13.02 -13.27
CA PHE A 41 -5.10 -12.36 -12.67
C PHE A 41 -5.38 -10.90 -12.29
N ASP A 42 -6.14 -10.17 -13.12
CA ASP A 42 -6.60 -8.83 -12.78
C ASP A 42 -7.43 -8.85 -11.48
N MET A 43 -8.28 -9.87 -11.30
CA MET A 43 -9.05 -10.06 -10.07
C MET A 43 -8.16 -10.41 -8.86
N LEU A 44 -7.18 -11.31 -9.01
CA LEU A 44 -6.26 -11.70 -7.93
C LEU A 44 -5.40 -10.52 -7.45
N ASN A 45 -4.90 -9.71 -8.39
CA ASN A 45 -4.12 -8.53 -8.05
C ASN A 45 -4.98 -7.42 -7.43
N GLY A 46 -6.25 -7.33 -7.86
CA GLY A 46 -7.21 -6.39 -7.33
C GLY A 46 -6.85 -4.91 -7.56
N PRO A 47 -7.75 -3.98 -7.22
CA PRO A 47 -7.46 -2.56 -7.27
C PRO A 47 -6.55 -2.14 -6.11
N ILE A 48 -5.54 -1.32 -6.42
CA ILE A 48 -4.73 -0.65 -5.42
C ILE A 48 -5.17 0.80 -5.34
N TYR A 49 -5.84 1.16 -4.24
CA TYR A 49 -6.28 2.54 -3.97
C TYR A 49 -5.10 3.40 -3.48
N SER A 50 -4.15 3.68 -4.37
CA SER A 50 -2.89 4.35 -4.06
C SER A 50 -3.06 5.69 -3.36
N ARG A 51 -4.09 6.47 -3.74
CA ARG A 51 -4.42 7.74 -3.09
C ARG A 51 -4.88 7.54 -1.64
N LEU A 52 -5.79 6.60 -1.39
CA LEU A 52 -6.28 6.29 -0.06
C LEU A 52 -5.14 5.88 0.86
N VAL A 53 -4.26 4.98 0.39
CA VAL A 53 -3.11 4.51 1.17
C VAL A 53 -2.15 5.65 1.49
N LYS A 54 -1.86 6.52 0.52
CA LYS A 54 -1.00 7.69 0.77
C LYS A 54 -1.64 8.67 1.74
N GLU A 55 -2.93 8.98 1.58
CA GLU A 55 -3.64 9.89 2.49
C GLU A 55 -3.70 9.32 3.92
N PHE A 56 -3.91 8.02 4.07
CA PHE A 56 -3.84 7.33 5.36
C PHE A 56 -2.48 7.53 6.02
N TRP A 57 -1.39 7.17 5.32
CA TRP A 57 -0.03 7.28 5.86
C TRP A 57 0.40 8.72 6.18
N MET A 58 -0.01 9.70 5.39
CA MET A 58 0.34 11.11 5.64
C MET A 58 -0.42 11.73 6.81
N LYS A 59 -1.52 11.10 7.24
CA LYS A 59 -2.33 11.52 8.39
C LYS A 59 -2.13 10.61 9.61
N ALA A 60 -1.37 9.52 9.46
CA ALA A 60 -1.11 8.60 10.54
C ALA A 60 -0.14 9.25 11.54
N GLU A 61 -0.51 9.21 12.81
CA GLU A 61 0.34 9.60 13.92
C GLU A 61 0.76 8.32 14.65
N VAL A 62 2.05 8.22 14.98
CA VAL A 62 2.60 7.09 15.74
C VAL A 62 2.86 7.59 17.14
N PHE A 63 2.14 7.01 18.10
CA PHE A 63 2.34 7.29 19.52
C PHE A 63 3.22 6.21 20.11
N ASP A 64 4.30 6.63 20.76
CA ASP A 64 5.09 5.78 21.63
C ASP A 64 4.48 5.72 23.04
N GLU A 65 4.99 4.82 23.88
CA GLU A 65 4.48 4.63 25.23
C GLU A 65 4.55 5.92 26.08
N VAL A 66 5.56 6.76 25.83
CA VAL A 66 5.77 8.00 26.56
C VAL A 66 4.73 9.06 26.16
N SER A 67 4.48 9.24 24.86
CA SER A 67 3.45 10.14 24.36
C SER A 67 2.05 9.71 24.78
N ALA A 68 1.76 8.40 24.75
CA ALA A 68 0.49 7.86 25.24
C ALA A 68 0.28 8.16 26.73
N ARG A 69 1.30 7.98 27.57
CA ARG A 69 1.22 8.28 29.01
C ARG A 69 1.07 9.77 29.29
N MET A 70 1.75 10.64 28.55
CA MET A 70 1.61 12.08 28.70
C MET A 70 0.19 12.55 28.34
N GLU A 71 -0.38 12.02 27.25
CA GLU A 71 -1.76 12.31 26.87
C GLU A 71 -2.75 11.82 27.92
N GLU A 72 -2.56 10.60 28.46
CA GLU A 72 -3.36 10.06 29.57
C GLU A 72 -3.34 10.97 30.79
N GLU A 73 -2.15 11.37 31.26
CA GLU A 73 -2.01 12.28 32.41
C GLU A 73 -2.66 13.64 32.16
N GLU A 74 -2.55 14.18 30.95
CA GLU A 74 -3.15 15.46 30.58
C GLU A 74 -4.68 15.38 30.56
N MET A 75 -5.24 14.27 30.06
CA MET A 75 -6.68 14.00 30.06
C MET A 75 -7.22 13.82 31.47
N ILE A 76 -6.48 13.16 32.37
CA ILE A 76 -6.86 13.02 33.79
C ILE A 76 -6.89 14.40 34.48
N ARG A 77 -5.91 15.27 34.22
CA ARG A 77 -5.82 16.61 34.85
C ARG A 77 -6.90 17.60 34.38
N LYS A 78 -7.47 17.37 33.19
CA LYS A 78 -8.52 18.22 32.60
C LYS A 78 -9.94 17.84 33.05
N ASN A 79 -10.11 16.72 33.74
CA ASN A 79 -11.34 16.31 34.42
C ASN A 79 -11.40 16.83 35.85
#